data_AF-A0A4R8HSF9-F1
#
_entry.id   AF-A0A4R8HSF9-F1
#
_cell.length_a   1.000
_cell.length_b   1.000
_cell.length_c   1.000
_cell.angle_alpha   90.00
_cell.angle_beta   90.00
_cell.angle_gamma   90.00
#
_symmetry.space_group_name_H-M   'P 1'
#
loop_
_entity.id
_entity.type
_entity.pdbx_description
1 polymer ?
#
loop_
_entity_poly.entity_id
_entity_poly.type
_entity_poly.pdbx_seq_one_letter_code
_entity_poly.pdbx_strand_id
1 'polypeptide(L)'
;MAWLFLFPDLSMAFYLAGPRIGAIAYNTAHTTIIPFAVLGAGVYLDQGLMISIALIHIAHIGFDRMLGFGLKYGTAFGDTHLGRVGRPPDPEA
;
A
#
# COMPACT_ATOMS: atom_id res chain seq x y z
N MET A 1 4.02 12.78 -13.00
CA MET A 1 3.07 12.41 -11.92
C MET A 1 2.71 10.93 -11.92
N ALA A 2 2.49 10.30 -13.09
CA ALA A 2 2.14 8.86 -13.15
C ALA A 2 3.11 7.92 -12.40
N TRP A 3 4.41 8.22 -12.40
CA TRP A 3 5.41 7.43 -11.64
C TRP A 3 5.15 7.36 -10.13
N LEU A 4 4.50 8.37 -9.54
CA LEU A 4 4.14 8.37 -8.12
C LEU A 4 3.14 7.27 -7.76
N PHE A 5 2.39 6.77 -8.74
CA PHE A 5 1.47 5.66 -8.54
C PHE A 5 2.22 4.36 -8.25
N LEU A 6 3.36 4.10 -8.91
CA LEU A 6 4.14 2.86 -8.72
C LEU A 6 5.25 3.00 -7.66
N PHE A 7 5.49 4.22 -7.17
CA PHE A 7 6.54 4.49 -6.21
C PHE A 7 6.39 3.70 -4.90
N PRO A 8 5.19 3.52 -4.31
CA PRO A 8 5.04 2.75 -3.07
C PRO A 8 5.38 1.27 -3.24
N ASP A 9 5.24 0.69 -4.43
CA ASP A 9 5.60 -0.71 -4.72
C ASP A 9 7.10 -0.98 -4.64
N LEU A 10 7.95 0.05 -4.77
CA LEU A 10 9.40 -0.11 -4.55
C LEU A 10 9.72 -0.59 -3.14
N SER A 11 8.80 -0.42 -2.18
CA SER A 11 8.92 -0.98 -0.84
C SER A 11 9.04 -2.52 -0.84
N MET A 12 8.56 -3.22 -1.88
CA MET A 12 8.73 -4.66 -2.02
C MET A 12 10.20 -5.08 -2.15
N ALA A 13 11.09 -4.22 -2.64
CA ALA A 13 12.52 -4.52 -2.75
C ALA A 13 13.17 -4.83 -1.37
N PHE A 14 12.58 -4.32 -0.27
CA PHE A 14 13.06 -4.60 1.08
C PHE A 14 12.84 -6.06 1.53
N TYR A 15 12.04 -6.84 0.80
CA TYR A 15 11.98 -8.30 1.01
C TYR A 15 13.31 -9.00 0.71
N LEU A 16 14.23 -8.37 -0.05
CA LEU A 16 15.60 -8.86 -0.24
C LEU A 16 16.40 -8.87 1.07
N ALA A 17 16.07 -8.00 2.02
CA ALA A 17 16.66 -7.98 3.36
C ALA A 17 15.94 -8.90 4.36
N GLY A 18 14.88 -9.59 3.91
CA GLY A 18 14.13 -10.58 4.67
C GLY A 18 12.66 -10.23 4.88
N PRO A 19 11.81 -11.22 5.23
CA PRO A 19 10.35 -11.07 5.26
C PRO A 19 9.83 -10.00 6.23
N ARG A 20 10.48 -9.83 7.39
CA ARG A 20 10.07 -8.84 8.39
C ARG A 20 10.36 -7.41 7.94
N ILE A 21 11.54 -7.16 7.37
CA ILE A 21 11.94 -5.84 6.88
C ILE A 21 11.07 -5.46 5.68
N GLY A 22 10.85 -6.41 4.76
CA GLY A 22 9.94 -6.24 3.64
C GLY A 22 8.50 -5.92 4.08
N ALA A 23 7.94 -6.67 5.04
CA ALA A 23 6.59 -6.44 5.53
C ALA A 23 6.44 -5.08 6.21
N ILE A 24 7.42 -4.64 7.01
CA ILE A 24 7.40 -3.31 7.64
C ILE A 24 7.43 -2.22 6.57
N ALA A 25 8.41 -2.27 5.65
CA ALA A 25 8.55 -1.27 4.59
C ALA A 25 7.29 -1.18 3.73
N TYR A 26 6.74 -2.33 3.33
CA TYR A 26 5.53 -2.40 2.52
C TYR A 26 4.31 -1.83 3.26
N ASN A 27 4.07 -2.25 4.51
CA ASN A 27 2.92 -1.77 5.29
C ASN A 27 3.02 -0.27 5.58
N THR A 28 4.22 0.26 5.80
CA THR A 28 4.43 1.72 5.94
C THR A 28 4.11 2.46 4.65
N ALA A 29 4.49 1.93 3.49
CA ALA A 29 4.15 2.53 2.19
C ALA A 29 2.66 2.42 1.85
N HIS A 30 1.97 1.40 2.35
CA HIS A 30 0.56 1.07 2.05
C HIS A 30 -0.42 1.39 3.20
N THR A 31 0.00 2.22 4.16
CA THR A 31 -0.90 2.73 5.21
C THR A 31 -1.77 3.86 4.65
N THR A 32 -3.07 3.82 4.94
CA THR A 32 -4.01 4.87 4.51
C THR A 32 -3.90 6.14 5.36
N ILE A 33 -3.34 6.05 6.57
CA ILE A 33 -3.24 7.19 7.50
C ILE A 33 -2.43 8.33 6.88
N ILE A 34 -1.29 8.03 6.25
CA ILE A 34 -0.40 9.02 5.65
C ILE A 34 -1.11 9.82 4.56
N PRO A 35 -1.67 9.20 3.50
CA PRO A 35 -2.26 9.99 2.42
C PRO A 35 -3.54 10.72 2.84
N PHE A 36 -4.32 10.20 3.81
CA PHE A 36 -5.44 10.98 4.37
C PHE A 36 -4.96 12.21 5.16
N ALA A 37 -3.87 12.09 5.92
CA ALA A 37 -3.26 13.24 6.61
C ALA A 37 -2.73 14.28 5.61
N VAL A 38 -2.04 13.83 4.54
CA VAL A 38 -1.55 14.72 3.47
C VAL A 38 -2.71 15.38 2.73
N LEU A 39 -3.81 14.66 2.48
CA LEU A 39 -5.01 15.22 1.87
C LEU A 39 -5.61 16.33 2.74
N GLY A 40 -5.78 16.07 4.04
CA GLY A 40 -6.32 17.07 4.97
C GLY A 40 -5.45 18.32 5.07
N ALA A 41 -4.13 18.15 5.15
CA ALA A 41 -3.17 19.26 5.13
C ALA A 41 -3.20 20.03 3.80
N GLY A 42 -3.28 19.32 2.66
CA GLY A 42 -3.36 19.94 1.34
C GLY A 42 -4.62 20.78 1.15
N VAL A 43 -5.77 20.30 1.64
CA VAL A 43 -7.02 21.06 1.64
C VAL A 43 -6.93 22.27 2.58
N TYR A 44 -6.40 22.10 3.78
CA TYR A 44 -6.27 23.19 4.76
C TYR A 44 -5.33 24.32 4.28
N LEU A 45 -4.26 23.97 3.56
CA LEU A 45 -3.26 24.90 3.05
C LEU A 45 -3.54 25.39 1.61
N ASP A 46 -4.64 24.95 1.00
CA ASP A 46 -5.00 25.20 -0.41
C ASP A 46 -3.86 24.84 -1.41
N GLN A 47 -3.21 23.70 -1.18
CA GLN A 47 -2.07 23.23 -1.96
C GLN A 47 -2.48 22.11 -2.92
N GLY A 48 -2.77 22.47 -4.18
CA GLY A 48 -3.19 21.52 -5.22
C GLY A 48 -2.21 20.36 -5.46
N LEU A 49 -0.90 20.57 -5.30
CA LEU A 49 0.11 19.51 -5.42
C LEU A 49 -0.03 18.46 -4.31
N MET A 50 -0.25 18.88 -3.07
CA MET A 50 -0.43 17.96 -1.93
C MET A 50 -1.69 17.13 -2.10
N ILE A 51 -2.78 17.76 -2.54
CA ILE A 51 -4.04 17.09 -2.86
C ILE A 51 -3.81 16.04 -3.95
N SER A 52 -3.09 16.40 -5.03
CA SER A 52 -2.80 15.49 -6.13
C SER A 52 -1.98 14.28 -5.69
N ILE A 53 -0.92 14.49 -4.91
CA ILE A 53 -0.06 13.42 -4.37
C ILE A 53 -0.90 12.49 -3.48
N ALA A 54 -1.71 13.05 -2.58
CA ALA A 54 -2.55 12.26 -1.68
C ALA A 54 -3.56 11.39 -2.44
N LEU A 55 -4.24 11.95 -3.44
CA LEU A 55 -5.23 11.21 -4.23
C LEU A 55 -4.58 10.09 -5.04
N ILE A 56 -3.41 10.33 -5.65
CA ILE A 56 -2.66 9.29 -6.36
C ILE A 56 -2.28 8.16 -5.41
N HIS A 57 -1.83 8.49 -4.20
CA HIS A 57 -1.41 7.50 -3.20
C HIS A 57 -2.61 6.68 -2.66
N ILE A 58 -3.76 7.32 -2.42
CA ILE A 58 -5.01 6.61 -2.06
C ILE A 58 -5.44 5.67 -3.19
N ALA A 59 -5.43 6.14 -4.43
CA ALA A 59 -5.80 5.33 -5.59
C ALA A 59 -4.89 4.10 -5.74
N HIS A 60 -3.59 4.27 -5.51
CA HIS A 60 -2.63 3.17 -5.51
C HIS A 60 -2.93 2.12 -4.43
N ILE A 61 -3.13 2.55 -3.17
CA ILE A 61 -3.46 1.62 -2.07
C ILE A 61 -4.78 0.88 -2.34
N GLY A 62 -5.78 1.56 -2.92
CA GLY A 62 -7.04 0.93 -3.31
C GLY A 62 -6.84 -0.13 -4.40
N PHE A 63 -6.04 0.18 -5.41
CA PHE A 63 -5.71 -0.75 -6.51
C PHE A 63 -4.93 -1.97 -6.02
N ASP A 64 -3.90 -1.77 -5.20
CA ASP A 64 -3.10 -2.84 -4.59
C ASP A 64 -3.99 -3.81 -3.77
N ARG A 65 -4.90 -3.27 -2.95
CA ARG A 65 -5.86 -4.09 -2.19
C ARG A 65 -6.87 -4.83 -3.06
N MET A 66 -7.32 -4.22 -4.16
CA MET A 66 -8.20 -4.87 -5.14
C MET A 66 -7.52 -6.08 -5.80
N LEU A 67 -6.19 -6.02 -5.98
CA LEU A 67 -5.39 -7.15 -6.47
C LEU A 67 -5.13 -8.23 -5.40
N GLY A 68 -5.69 -8.07 -4.19
CA GLY A 68 -5.54 -9.02 -3.09
C GLY A 68 -4.26 -8.83 -2.28
N PHE A 69 -3.48 -7.78 -2.56
CA PHE A 69 -2.35 -7.41 -1.72
C PHE A 69 -2.87 -6.64 -0.51
N GLY A 70 -3.10 -7.36 0.59
CA GLY A 70 -3.41 -6.77 1.89
C GLY A 70 -2.14 -6.38 2.65
N LEU A 71 -2.32 -5.79 3.84
CA LEU A 71 -1.25 -5.67 4.83
C LEU A 71 -0.56 -7.02 5.05
N LYS A 72 0.77 -6.99 5.02
CA LYS A 72 1.66 -8.16 5.02
C LYS A 72 2.03 -8.58 6.44
N TYR A 73 2.00 -9.87 6.71
CA TYR A 73 2.59 -10.45 7.91
C TYR A 73 4.10 -10.67 7.73
N GLY A 74 4.86 -10.58 8.82
CA GLY A 74 6.32 -10.78 8.82
C GLY A 74 6.77 -12.25 8.65
N THR A 75 5.85 -13.15 8.32
CA THR A 75 6.09 -14.60 8.13
C THR A 75 6.50 -14.92 6.70
N ALA A 76 5.81 -14.37 5.71
CA ALA A 76 6.09 -14.54 4.28
C ALA A 76 5.43 -13.44 3.44
N PHE A 77 5.97 -13.16 2.24
CA PHE A 77 5.41 -12.15 1.32
C PHE A 77 3.94 -12.38 0.95
N GLY A 78 3.54 -13.65 0.83
CA GLY A 78 2.17 -14.02 0.46
C GLY A 78 1.17 -13.97 1.60
N ASP A 79 1.60 -13.90 2.87
CA ASP A 79 0.69 -13.93 4.01
C ASP A 79 0.19 -12.52 4.28
N THR A 80 -1.10 -12.29 4.04
CA THR A 80 -1.73 -10.98 4.25
C THR A 80 -2.97 -11.12 5.10
N HIS A 81 -3.46 -10.00 5.65
CA HIS A 81 -4.73 -9.99 6.39
C HIS A 81 -5.95 -10.38 5.53
N LEU A 82 -5.83 -10.32 4.20
CA LEU A 82 -6.86 -10.75 3.25
C LEU A 82 -6.74 -12.24 2.88
N GLY A 83 -5.80 -12.96 3.48
CA GLY A 83 -5.46 -14.33 3.13
C GLY A 83 -4.14 -14.44 2.36
N ARG A 84 -3.83 -15.65 1.90
CA ARG A 84 -2.58 -15.93 1.19
C ARG A 84 -2.73 -15.57 -0.29
N VAL A 85 -1.92 -14.62 -0.76
CA VAL A 85 -1.90 -14.22 -2.17
C VAL A 85 -1.64 -15.45 -3.05
N GLY A 86 -2.51 -15.68 -4.04
CA GLY A 86 -2.42 -16.80 -4.98
C GLY A 86 -3.14 -18.09 -4.55
N ARG A 87 -3.86 -18.10 -3.43
CA ARG A 87 -4.79 -19.20 -3.10
C ARG A 87 -6.15 -18.95 -3.78
N PRO A 88 -6.77 -19.95 -4.44
CA PRO A 88 -8.15 -19.82 -4.91
C PRO A 88 -9.08 -19.53 -3.72
N PRO A 89 -10.18 -18.78 -3.91
CA PRO A 89 -11.20 -18.65 -2.88
C PRO A 89 -11.70 -20.05 -2.50
N ASP A 90 -11.87 -20.30 -1.19
CA ASP A 90 -12.45 -21.57 -0.74
C ASP A 90 -13.86 -21.69 -1.34
N PRO A 91 -14.23 -22.85 -1.94
CA PRO A 91 -15.54 -23.02 -2.58
C PRO A 91 -16.74 -22.88 -1.63
N GLU A 92 -16.51 -22.77 -0.32
CA GLU A 92 -17.52 -22.82 0.74
C GLU A 92 -17.63 -21.52 1.56
N ALA A 93 -17.04 -20.40 1.11
CA ALA A 93 -17.17 -19.08 1.73
C ALA A 93 -18.30 -18.24 1.13
#